data_AF-A0A0L7QTG7-F1
#
_entry.id   AF-A0A0L7QTG7-F1
#
_cell.length_a   1.000
_cell.length_b   1.000
_cell.length_c   1.000
_cell.angle_alpha   90.00
_cell.angle_beta   90.00
_cell.angle_gamma   90.00
#
_symmetry.space_group_name_H-M   'P 1'
#
loop_
_entity.id
_entity.type
_entity.pdbx_description
1 polymer ?
#
loop_
_entity_poly.entity_id
_entity_poly.type
_entity_poly.pdbx_seq_one_letter_code
_entity_poly.pdbx_strand_id
1 'polypeptide(L)'
;MSVICFIFFYLSLSLLKSGVDGATVTVLEVPAGHLAELPCLSSDDHHRFMFWQLKDDHRIIGPGNAMDENKYNYEVLTGKLFIRGVSTYESGFYKCISRGILDHSAINIHVVELVVKKDWEDVYENDFETNLLRGMAAVMVIVVGIAVALYIITTKRRRNRKFFDLEESRENSPAKYTPNLGPSIPPPIPEESGIDNAALDIDFPRVFRQMQK
;
A
#
# COMPACT_ATOMS: atom_id res chain seq x y z
N MET A 1 33.78 -1.19 -63.35
CA MET A 1 33.16 -2.33 -62.64
C MET A 1 32.38 -1.93 -61.38
N SER A 2 31.95 -0.67 -61.22
CA SER A 2 31.33 -0.20 -59.95
C SER A 2 29.79 -0.09 -60.04
N VAL A 3 29.25 0.44 -61.14
CA VAL A 3 27.82 0.79 -61.25
C VAL A 3 26.91 -0.45 -61.34
N ILE A 4 27.37 -1.52 -61.99
CA ILE A 4 26.60 -2.76 -62.16
C ILE A 4 26.40 -3.46 -60.80
N CYS A 5 27.42 -3.45 -59.93
CA CYS A 5 27.29 -4.00 -58.57
C CYS A 5 26.30 -3.23 -57.72
N PHE A 6 26.23 -1.89 -57.84
CA PHE A 6 25.23 -1.10 -57.12
C PHE A 6 23.82 -1.44 -57.58
N ILE A 7 23.57 -1.59 -58.90
CA ILE A 7 22.25 -1.95 -59.42
C ILE A 7 21.82 -3.34 -58.92
N PHE A 8 22.71 -4.33 -58.94
CA PHE A 8 22.41 -5.65 -58.39
C PHE A 8 22.18 -5.62 -56.87
N PHE A 9 22.91 -4.79 -56.14
CA PHE A 9 22.72 -4.61 -54.70
C PHE A 9 21.36 -3.96 -54.39
N TYR A 10 20.96 -2.93 -55.14
CA TYR A 10 19.65 -2.30 -55.03
C TYR A 10 18.51 -3.25 -55.46
N LEU A 11 18.69 -4.06 -56.49
CA LEU A 11 17.71 -5.10 -56.86
C LEU A 11 17.59 -6.17 -55.77
N SER A 12 18.70 -6.59 -55.14
CA SER A 12 18.66 -7.55 -54.03
C SER A 12 17.98 -6.98 -52.77
N LEU A 13 18.19 -5.69 -52.48
CA LEU A 13 17.49 -4.98 -51.40
C LEU A 13 16.00 -4.80 -51.69
N SER A 14 15.63 -4.66 -52.97
CA SER A 14 14.22 -4.55 -53.39
C SER A 14 13.49 -5.89 -53.33
N LEU A 15 14.19 -7.01 -53.61
CA LEU A 15 13.64 -8.37 -53.53
C LEU A 15 13.47 -8.85 -52.08
N LEU A 16 14.30 -8.37 -51.14
CA LEU A 16 14.17 -8.69 -49.71
C LEU A 16 12.99 -7.97 -49.04
N LYS A 17 12.32 -7.06 -49.75
CA LYS A 17 11.11 -6.36 -49.28
C LYS A 17 9.84 -7.06 -49.77
N SER A 18 9.85 -8.39 -49.84
CA SER A 18 8.63 -9.19 -49.91
C SER A 18 8.07 -9.25 -48.49
N GLY A 19 6.91 -8.61 -48.29
CA GLY A 19 6.29 -8.39 -47.00
C GLY A 19 6.11 -9.69 -46.22
N VAL A 20 6.68 -9.71 -45.02
CA VAL A 20 6.02 -10.40 -43.91
C VAL A 20 4.72 -9.64 -43.71
N ASP A 21 3.60 -10.23 -44.13
CA ASP A 21 2.29 -9.77 -43.67
C ASP A 21 2.36 -9.76 -42.15
N GLY A 22 2.35 -8.54 -41.59
CA GLY A 22 2.54 -8.34 -40.17
C GLY A 22 1.42 -9.07 -39.44
N ALA A 23 1.75 -10.21 -38.82
CA ALA A 23 0.82 -10.92 -37.96
C ALA A 23 0.34 -9.94 -36.89
N THR A 24 -0.92 -9.51 -37.00
CA THR A 24 -1.53 -8.59 -36.05
C THR A 24 -1.78 -9.36 -34.76
N VAL A 25 -0.98 -9.05 -33.74
CA VAL A 25 -1.14 -9.62 -32.40
C VAL A 25 -2.08 -8.72 -31.61
N THR A 26 -3.20 -9.28 -31.14
CA THR A 26 -4.14 -8.58 -30.26
C THR A 26 -3.87 -8.96 -28.82
N VAL A 27 -3.62 -7.97 -27.96
CA VAL A 27 -3.41 -8.20 -26.52
C VAL A 27 -4.74 -8.09 -25.79
N LEU A 28 -5.07 -9.12 -25.00
CA LEU A 28 -6.26 -9.17 -24.17
C LEU A 28 -5.86 -9.35 -22.70
N GLU A 29 -6.25 -8.40 -21.86
CA GLU A 29 -5.99 -8.45 -20.44
C GLU A 29 -7.25 -8.86 -19.68
N VAL A 30 -7.15 -9.89 -18.82
CA VAL A 30 -8.29 -10.41 -18.06
C VAL A 30 -7.85 -10.68 -16.61
N PRO A 31 -8.63 -10.29 -15.60
CA PRO A 31 -8.34 -10.65 -14.22
C PRO A 31 -8.45 -12.16 -13.97
N ALA A 32 -7.66 -12.67 -13.03
CA ALA A 32 -7.71 -14.07 -12.62
C ALA A 32 -9.13 -14.43 -12.12
N GLY A 33 -9.53 -15.69 -12.31
CA GLY A 33 -10.86 -16.19 -11.95
C GLY A 33 -12.00 -15.76 -12.88
N HIS A 34 -11.77 -14.81 -13.80
CA HIS A 34 -12.82 -14.32 -14.70
C HIS A 34 -12.91 -15.12 -16.01
N LEU A 35 -13.92 -14.80 -16.83
CA LEU A 35 -14.10 -15.33 -18.17
C LEU A 35 -13.24 -14.53 -19.17
N ALA A 36 -12.35 -15.19 -19.89
CA ALA A 36 -11.65 -14.57 -21.01
C ALA A 36 -12.37 -14.88 -22.33
N GLU A 37 -12.67 -13.84 -23.11
CA GLU A 37 -13.25 -13.93 -24.45
C GLU A 37 -12.19 -13.52 -25.48
N LEU A 38 -11.66 -14.50 -26.21
CA LEU A 38 -10.63 -14.28 -27.23
C LEU A 38 -11.31 -14.16 -28.60
N PRO A 39 -11.23 -12.98 -29.26
CA PRO A 39 -11.80 -12.79 -30.58
C PRO A 39 -10.95 -13.48 -31.66
N CYS A 40 -11.60 -14.04 -32.67
CA CYS A 40 -10.93 -14.57 -33.85
C CYS A 40 -11.10 -13.62 -35.04
N LEU A 41 -10.11 -12.76 -35.27
CA LEU A 41 -10.13 -11.83 -36.40
C LEU A 41 -9.72 -12.45 -37.73
N SER A 42 -9.36 -13.73 -37.76
CA SER A 42 -9.11 -14.47 -39.00
C SER A 42 -10.38 -15.01 -39.64
N SER A 43 -11.53 -15.00 -38.95
CA SER A 43 -12.82 -15.40 -39.51
C SER A 43 -13.50 -14.18 -40.16
N ASP A 44 -13.63 -14.22 -41.49
CA ASP A 44 -14.20 -13.14 -42.29
C ASP A 44 -15.14 -13.71 -43.38
N ASP A 45 -15.65 -12.86 -44.28
CA ASP A 45 -16.57 -13.29 -45.35
C ASP A 45 -15.95 -14.29 -46.35
N HIS A 46 -14.62 -14.39 -46.38
CA HIS A 46 -13.85 -15.24 -47.28
C HIS A 46 -13.16 -16.40 -46.56
N HIS A 47 -13.05 -16.36 -45.22
CA HIS A 47 -12.35 -17.33 -44.39
C HIS A 47 -13.24 -17.82 -43.26
N ARG A 48 -13.40 -19.14 -43.16
CA ARG A 48 -14.17 -19.79 -42.09
C ARG A 48 -13.26 -20.30 -40.99
N PHE A 49 -13.64 -20.05 -39.74
CA PHE A 49 -12.99 -20.62 -38.57
C PHE A 49 -12.80 -22.15 -38.68
N MET A 50 -11.60 -22.64 -38.36
CA MET A 50 -11.30 -24.07 -38.26
C MET A 50 -11.08 -24.53 -36.82
N PHE A 51 -10.05 -23.98 -36.16
CA PHE A 51 -9.66 -24.36 -34.80
C PHE A 51 -8.79 -23.29 -34.13
N TRP A 52 -8.69 -23.41 -32.81
CA TRP A 52 -7.72 -22.69 -31.99
C TRP A 52 -6.52 -23.57 -31.67
N GLN A 53 -5.33 -22.99 -31.74
CA GLN A 53 -4.11 -23.57 -31.21
C GLN A 53 -3.72 -22.82 -29.93
N LEU A 54 -3.56 -23.56 -28.84
CA LEU A 54 -3.19 -23.04 -27.53
C LEU A 54 -1.69 -22.74 -27.43
N LYS A 55 -1.31 -22.04 -26.36
CA LYS A 55 0.07 -21.62 -26.06
C LYS A 55 1.16 -22.71 -26.15
N ASP A 56 0.80 -23.97 -25.94
CA ASP A 56 1.75 -25.09 -25.90
C ASP A 56 1.94 -25.75 -27.29
N ASP A 57 1.34 -25.18 -28.35
CA ASP A 57 1.29 -25.63 -29.75
C ASP A 57 0.77 -27.07 -30.01
N HIS A 58 0.69 -27.92 -28.99
CA HIS A 58 0.22 -29.31 -29.05
C HIS A 58 -1.28 -29.47 -28.73
N ARG A 59 -1.90 -28.45 -28.14
CA ARG A 59 -3.31 -28.47 -27.73
C ARG A 59 -4.14 -27.71 -28.75
N ILE A 60 -5.11 -28.40 -29.34
CA ILE A 60 -6.01 -27.88 -30.37
C ILE A 60 -7.43 -27.92 -29.85
N ILE A 61 -8.14 -26.80 -29.94
CA ILE A 61 -9.56 -26.68 -29.63
C ILE A 61 -10.31 -26.50 -30.93
N GLY A 62 -11.18 -27.44 -31.26
CA GLY A 62 -11.95 -27.42 -32.49
C GLY A 62 -12.75 -28.70 -32.69
N PRO A 63 -13.52 -28.77 -33.78
CA PRO A 63 -14.40 -29.90 -34.03
C PRO A 63 -13.60 -31.21 -34.14
N GLY A 64 -14.03 -32.24 -33.42
CA GLY A 64 -13.42 -33.57 -33.45
C GLY A 64 -12.20 -33.77 -32.53
N ASN A 65 -11.75 -32.74 -31.82
CA ASN A 65 -10.70 -32.86 -30.80
C ASN A 65 -11.30 -32.94 -29.40
N ALA A 66 -10.72 -33.78 -28.54
CA ALA A 66 -11.10 -33.83 -27.14
C ALA A 66 -10.64 -32.56 -26.43
N MET A 67 -11.58 -31.86 -25.80
CA MET A 67 -11.34 -30.62 -25.06
C MET A 67 -12.10 -30.66 -23.74
N ASP A 68 -11.63 -29.92 -22.75
CA ASP A 68 -12.35 -29.75 -21.49
C ASP A 68 -13.50 -28.76 -21.70
N GLU A 69 -14.72 -29.28 -21.91
CA GLU A 69 -15.94 -28.49 -22.14
C GLU A 69 -16.35 -27.62 -20.93
N ASN A 70 -15.86 -27.94 -19.73
CA ASN A 70 -16.10 -27.11 -18.56
C ASN A 70 -15.23 -25.86 -18.59
N LYS A 71 -13.99 -26.00 -19.07
CA LYS A 71 -12.99 -24.92 -19.12
C LYS A 71 -13.08 -24.09 -20.39
N TYR A 72 -13.23 -24.74 -21.54
CA TYR A 72 -13.16 -24.13 -22.85
C TYR A 72 -14.49 -24.26 -23.59
N ASN A 73 -14.92 -23.18 -24.23
CA ASN A 73 -16.06 -23.17 -25.13
C ASN A 73 -15.74 -22.29 -26.33
N TYR A 74 -16.26 -22.59 -27.52
CA TYR A 74 -16.03 -21.75 -28.70
C TYR A 74 -17.28 -21.61 -29.58
N GLU A 75 -17.38 -20.49 -30.27
CA GLU A 75 -18.42 -20.22 -31.27
C GLU A 75 -17.97 -20.66 -32.66
N VAL A 76 -18.78 -21.47 -33.33
CA VAL A 76 -18.44 -22.03 -34.66
C VAL A 76 -18.47 -20.97 -35.78
N LEU A 77 -19.33 -19.95 -35.64
CA LEU A 77 -19.51 -18.93 -36.69
C LEU A 77 -18.45 -17.82 -36.62
N THR A 78 -18.18 -17.32 -35.42
CA THR A 78 -17.25 -16.21 -35.18
C THR A 78 -15.84 -16.71 -34.88
N GLY A 79 -15.69 -17.96 -34.45
CA GLY A 79 -14.44 -18.49 -33.94
C GLY A 79 -14.07 -17.93 -32.56
N LYS A 80 -14.97 -17.24 -31.83
CA LYS A 80 -14.65 -16.73 -30.49
C LYS A 80 -14.37 -17.87 -29.52
N LEU A 81 -13.29 -17.76 -28.74
CA LEU A 81 -12.94 -18.73 -27.70
C LEU A 81 -13.22 -18.14 -26.31
N PHE A 82 -13.90 -18.92 -25.49
CA PHE A 82 -14.24 -18.62 -24.11
C PHE A 82 -13.44 -19.52 -23.18
N ILE A 83 -12.69 -18.92 -22.25
CA ILE A 83 -11.91 -19.64 -21.23
C ILE A 83 -12.46 -19.28 -19.87
N ARG A 84 -13.10 -20.24 -19.18
CA ARG A 84 -13.71 -20.01 -17.86
C ARG A 84 -12.65 -20.04 -16.76
N GLY A 85 -12.77 -19.12 -15.80
CA GLY A 85 -11.92 -19.10 -14.61
C GLY A 85 -10.43 -19.07 -14.95
N VAL A 86 -9.98 -18.05 -15.69
CA VAL A 86 -8.58 -17.96 -16.11
C VAL A 86 -7.63 -17.84 -14.92
N SER A 87 -6.50 -18.55 -14.96
CA SER A 87 -5.43 -18.39 -13.99
C SER A 87 -4.19 -17.84 -14.70
N THR A 88 -3.16 -17.46 -13.94
CA THR A 88 -1.90 -16.99 -14.52
C THR A 88 -1.19 -18.04 -15.37
N TYR A 89 -1.57 -19.33 -15.25
CA TYR A 89 -1.04 -20.37 -16.13
C TYR A 89 -1.61 -20.26 -17.54
N GLU A 90 -2.83 -19.76 -17.74
CA GLU A 90 -3.44 -19.65 -19.07
C GLU A 90 -2.91 -18.46 -19.88
N SER A 91 -2.11 -17.57 -19.27
CA SER A 91 -1.43 -16.50 -20.01
C SER A 91 -0.54 -17.05 -21.12
N GLY A 92 -0.59 -16.43 -22.30
CA GLY A 92 0.20 -16.84 -23.46
C GLY A 92 -0.46 -16.51 -24.80
N PHE A 93 0.14 -17.01 -25.87
CA PHE A 93 -0.34 -16.79 -27.24
C PHE A 93 -1.33 -17.86 -27.66
N TYR A 94 -2.46 -17.42 -28.21
CA TYR A 94 -3.50 -18.27 -28.77
C TYR A 94 -3.62 -17.92 -30.25
N LYS A 95 -3.60 -18.93 -31.11
CA LYS A 95 -3.70 -18.73 -32.56
C LYS A 95 -5.07 -19.20 -33.00
N CYS A 96 -5.83 -18.32 -33.64
CA CYS A 96 -7.04 -18.69 -34.37
C CYS A 96 -6.65 -18.99 -35.82
N ILE A 97 -7.10 -20.13 -36.33
CA ILE A 97 -6.83 -20.55 -37.70
C ILE A 97 -8.15 -20.62 -38.47
N SER A 98 -8.20 -19.92 -39.59
CA SER A 98 -9.32 -19.90 -40.52
C SER A 98 -8.89 -20.29 -41.93
N ARG A 99 -9.81 -20.89 -42.70
CA ARG A 99 -9.55 -21.40 -44.05
C ARG A 99 -10.44 -20.73 -45.07
N GLY A 100 -9.89 -20.44 -46.24
CA GLY A 100 -10.60 -19.86 -47.37
C GLY A 100 -11.80 -20.70 -47.81
N ILE A 101 -12.92 -20.03 -48.05
CA ILE A 101 -14.18 -20.62 -48.53
C ILE A 101 -14.08 -20.94 -50.02
N LEU A 102 -13.53 -20.01 -50.82
CA LEU A 102 -13.35 -20.16 -52.26
C LEU A 102 -12.03 -20.89 -52.59
N ASP A 103 -10.94 -20.48 -51.95
CA ASP A 103 -9.64 -21.13 -52.07
C ASP A 103 -9.31 -21.87 -50.78
N HIS A 104 -9.48 -23.18 -50.83
CA HIS A 104 -9.20 -24.05 -49.70
C HIS A 104 -7.70 -24.18 -49.37
N SER A 105 -6.80 -23.60 -50.17
CA SER A 105 -5.38 -23.51 -49.84
C SER A 105 -5.02 -22.23 -49.07
N ALA A 106 -5.89 -21.21 -49.11
CA ALA A 106 -5.72 -19.97 -48.35
C ALA A 106 -5.99 -20.22 -46.86
N ILE A 107 -5.02 -19.89 -46.01
CA ILE A 107 -5.11 -19.99 -44.55
C ILE A 107 -4.81 -18.61 -43.97
N ASN A 108 -5.70 -18.15 -43.08
CA ASN A 108 -5.53 -16.92 -42.34
C ASN A 108 -5.34 -17.25 -40.84
N ILE A 109 -4.37 -16.61 -40.20
CA ILE A 109 -4.00 -16.87 -38.81
C ILE A 109 -4.04 -15.55 -38.04
N HIS A 110 -4.82 -15.51 -36.97
CA HIS A 110 -4.84 -14.38 -36.04
C HIS A 110 -4.31 -14.80 -34.68
N VAL A 111 -3.45 -13.98 -34.07
CA VAL A 111 -2.80 -14.30 -32.79
C VAL A 111 -3.32 -13.36 -31.70
N VAL A 112 -3.78 -13.95 -30.60
CA VAL A 112 -4.21 -13.25 -29.40
C VAL A 112 -3.25 -13.55 -28.25
N GLU A 113 -2.67 -12.52 -27.66
CA GLU A 113 -1.90 -12.63 -26.43
C GLU A 113 -2.84 -12.43 -25.23
N LEU A 114 -3.08 -13.50 -24.47
CA LEU A 114 -3.83 -13.43 -23.22
C LEU A 114 -2.88 -13.10 -22.07
N VAL A 115 -3.14 -11.98 -21.39
CA VAL A 115 -2.41 -11.55 -20.19
C VAL A 115 -3.35 -11.60 -19.01
N VAL A 116 -3.15 -12.59 -18.13
CA VAL A 116 -3.97 -12.73 -16.92
C VAL A 116 -3.38 -11.88 -15.79
N LYS A 117 -4.12 -10.86 -15.36
CA LYS A 117 -3.76 -10.00 -14.23
C LYS A 117 -4.23 -10.65 -12.92
N LYS A 118 -3.40 -10.61 -11.88
CA LYS A 118 -3.84 -10.95 -10.53
C LYS A 118 -4.60 -9.78 -9.94
N ASP A 119 -5.66 -10.04 -9.19
CA ASP A 119 -6.38 -9.00 -8.46
C ASP A 119 -5.47 -8.44 -7.37
N TRP A 120 -5.06 -7.18 -7.54
CA TRP A 120 -4.08 -6.52 -6.69
C TRP A 120 -4.60 -6.29 -5.27
N GLU A 121 -5.93 -6.22 -5.08
CA GLU A 121 -6.57 -6.08 -3.78
C GLU A 121 -6.37 -7.33 -2.92
N ASP A 122 -6.53 -8.55 -3.48
CA ASP A 122 -6.25 -9.80 -2.76
C ASP A 122 -4.76 -9.94 -2.40
N VAL A 123 -3.87 -9.43 -3.24
CA VAL A 123 -2.42 -9.43 -2.96
C VAL A 123 -2.11 -8.47 -1.82
N TYR A 124 -2.69 -7.27 -1.84
CA TYR A 124 -2.42 -6.22 -0.85
C TYR A 124 -3.07 -6.50 0.52
N GLU A 125 -4.27 -7.08 0.54
CA GLU A 125 -4.94 -7.47 1.80
C GLU A 125 -4.26 -8.65 2.49
N ASN A 126 -3.57 -9.52 1.73
CA ASN A 126 -2.81 -10.64 2.29
C ASN A 126 -1.32 -10.33 2.51
N ASP A 127 -0.86 -9.12 2.20
CA ASP A 127 0.53 -8.76 2.44
C ASP A 127 0.80 -8.70 3.95
N PHE A 128 1.65 -9.62 4.41
CA PHE A 128 2.02 -9.73 5.81
C PHE A 128 2.65 -8.43 6.32
N GLU A 129 3.41 -7.72 5.47
CA GLU A 129 4.08 -6.48 5.83
C GLU A 129 3.09 -5.34 6.11
N THR A 130 2.09 -5.15 5.26
CA THR A 130 1.08 -4.09 5.40
C THR A 130 0.18 -4.35 6.60
N ASN A 131 -0.23 -5.61 6.80
CA ASN A 131 -1.02 -6.03 7.97
C ASN A 131 -0.22 -5.92 9.27
N LEU A 132 1.08 -6.26 9.25
CA LEU A 132 1.96 -6.10 10.39
C LEU A 132 2.11 -4.61 10.76
N LEU A 133 2.33 -3.73 9.78
CA LEU A 133 2.43 -2.29 10.03
C LEU A 133 1.12 -1.72 10.62
N ARG A 134 -0.03 -2.12 10.07
CA ARG A 134 -1.36 -1.72 10.61
C ARG A 134 -1.55 -2.23 12.04
N GLY A 135 -1.19 -3.48 12.32
CA GLY A 135 -1.25 -4.09 13.65
C GLY A 135 -0.36 -3.36 14.65
N MET A 136 0.89 -3.06 14.28
CA MET A 136 1.83 -2.32 15.13
C MET A 136 1.34 -0.88 15.40
N ALA A 137 0.78 -0.21 14.40
CA ALA A 137 0.21 1.13 14.58
C ALA A 137 -0.95 1.12 15.59
N ALA A 138 -1.86 0.15 15.49
CA ALA A 138 -2.97 0.01 16.43
C ALA A 138 -2.46 -0.23 17.87
N VAL A 139 -1.48 -1.13 18.04
CA VAL A 139 -0.85 -1.39 19.34
C VAL A 139 -0.18 -0.12 19.89
N MET A 140 0.53 0.64 19.06
CA MET A 140 1.18 1.88 19.48
C MET A 140 0.17 2.93 19.98
N VAL A 141 -0.97 3.08 19.30
CA VAL A 141 -2.04 3.99 19.74
C VAL A 141 -2.60 3.56 21.10
N ILE A 142 -2.78 2.26 21.32
CA ILE A 142 -3.24 1.73 22.60
C ILE A 142 -2.23 2.00 23.72
N VAL A 143 -0.94 1.73 23.48
CA VAL A 143 0.13 1.95 24.47
C VAL A 143 0.23 3.43 24.84
N VAL A 144 0.18 4.34 23.86
CA VAL A 144 0.19 5.79 24.10
C VAL A 144 -1.05 6.22 24.87
N GLY A 145 -2.24 5.70 24.53
CA GLY A 145 -3.47 5.97 25.26
C GLY A 145 -3.41 5.54 26.73
N ILE A 146 -2.85 4.36 27.00
CA ILE A 146 -2.64 3.86 28.37
C ILE A 146 -1.64 4.76 29.11
N ALA A 147 -0.53 5.13 28.48
CA ALA A 147 0.48 6.01 29.10
C ALA A 147 -0.11 7.38 29.48
N VAL A 148 -0.91 7.98 28.59
CA VAL A 148 -1.61 9.25 28.86
C VAL A 148 -2.63 9.10 29.98
N ALA A 149 -3.42 8.02 29.98
CA ALA A 149 -4.39 7.76 31.05
C ALA A 149 -3.69 7.61 32.41
N LEU A 150 -2.60 6.84 32.48
CA LEU A 150 -1.80 6.67 33.69
C LEU A 150 -1.17 8.00 34.15
N TYR A 151 -0.71 8.84 33.22
CA TYR A 151 -0.19 10.17 33.53
C TYR A 151 -1.27 11.07 34.15
N ILE A 152 -2.49 11.07 33.61
CA ILE A 152 -3.61 11.83 34.16
C ILE A 152 -3.99 11.31 35.57
N ILE A 153 -4.04 9.99 35.76
CA ILE A 153 -4.39 9.39 37.07
C ILE A 153 -3.33 9.74 38.12
N THR A 154 -2.04 9.61 37.79
CA THR A 154 -0.95 9.87 38.73
C THR A 154 -0.84 11.35 39.12
N THR A 155 -1.02 12.27 38.16
CA THR A 155 -1.03 13.71 38.43
C THR A 155 -2.25 14.13 39.26
N LYS A 156 -3.45 13.58 38.97
CA LYS A 156 -4.65 13.81 39.79
C LYS A 156 -4.47 13.26 41.20
N ARG A 157 -3.93 12.04 41.36
CA ARG A 157 -3.65 11.44 42.68
C ARG A 157 -2.61 12.25 43.47
N ARG A 158 -1.56 12.76 42.82
CA ARG A 158 -0.58 13.66 43.47
C ARG A 158 -1.22 14.98 43.91
N ARG A 159 -2.08 15.60 43.10
CA ARG A 159 -2.83 16.80 43.50
C ARG A 159 -3.73 16.55 44.72
N ASN A 160 -4.48 15.44 44.72
CA ASN A 160 -5.33 15.09 45.86
C ASN A 160 -4.52 14.81 47.13
N ARG A 161 -3.35 14.16 47.02
CA ARG A 161 -2.45 13.96 48.16
C ARG A 161 -1.92 15.29 48.73
N LYS A 162 -1.50 16.22 47.86
CA LYS A 162 -1.04 17.54 48.31
C LYS A 162 -2.14 18.36 49.00
N PHE A 163 -3.39 18.23 48.55
CA PHE A 163 -4.52 18.91 49.19
C PHE A 163 -4.81 18.36 50.60
N PHE A 164 -4.74 17.02 50.76
CA PHE A 164 -4.94 16.38 52.07
C PHE A 164 -3.82 16.72 53.08
N ASP A 165 -2.57 16.77 52.62
CA ASP A 165 -1.39 17.11 53.43
C ASP A 165 -1.42 18.57 53.96
N LEU A 166 -2.04 19.49 53.19
CA LEU A 166 -2.27 20.87 53.60
C LEU A 166 -3.39 21.02 54.65
N GLU A 167 -4.37 20.12 54.66
CA GLU A 167 -5.45 20.15 55.65
C GLU A 167 -4.97 19.62 57.01
N GLU A 168 -4.15 18.56 57.02
CA GLU A 168 -3.55 18.00 58.23
C GLU A 168 -2.57 18.99 58.90
N SER A 169 -1.81 19.75 58.12
CA SER A 169 -0.92 20.80 58.64
C SER A 169 -1.67 22.04 59.18
N ARG A 170 -2.92 22.25 58.77
CA ARG A 170 -3.77 23.33 59.28
C ARG A 170 -4.30 23.03 60.69
N GLU A 171 -4.55 21.77 61.03
CA GLU A 171 -5.03 21.37 62.37
C GLU A 171 -3.91 21.39 63.43
N ASN A 172 -2.64 21.38 63.01
CA ASN A 172 -1.48 21.32 63.91
C ASN A 172 -0.84 22.71 64.19
N SER A 173 -1.55 23.81 63.93
CA SER A 173 -1.05 25.16 64.24
C SER A 173 -1.20 25.50 65.74
N PRO A 174 -0.14 26.02 66.40
CA PRO A 174 -0.17 26.31 67.83
C PRO A 174 -1.16 27.43 68.17
N ALA A 175 -1.90 27.24 69.27
CA ALA A 175 -2.93 28.15 69.76
C ALA A 175 -2.43 29.59 69.93
N LYS A 176 -3.29 30.53 69.54
CA LYS A 176 -3.16 31.99 69.58
C LYS A 176 -2.75 32.47 70.98
N TYR A 177 -1.54 33.02 71.13
CA TYR A 177 -1.03 33.63 72.36
C TYR A 177 -1.73 34.96 72.65
N THR A 178 -2.43 35.08 73.79
CA THR A 178 -2.98 36.34 74.32
C THR A 178 -2.08 36.87 75.44
N PRO A 179 -1.41 38.03 75.27
CA PRO A 179 -0.59 38.60 76.32
C PRO A 179 -1.45 39.37 77.34
N ASN A 180 -1.40 38.96 78.61
CA ASN A 180 -1.94 39.72 79.73
C ASN A 180 -0.95 40.84 80.13
N LEU A 181 -1.44 42.08 80.19
CA LEU A 181 -0.72 43.24 80.76
C LEU A 181 -1.03 43.37 82.27
N GLY A 182 0.01 43.58 83.08
CA GLY A 182 -0.07 44.06 84.47
C GLY A 182 1.32 44.50 85.01
N PRO A 183 1.44 45.50 85.92
CA PRO A 183 2.54 46.47 85.92
C PRO A 183 3.48 46.49 87.16
N SER A 184 4.58 47.27 87.04
CA SER A 184 5.54 47.81 88.06
C SER A 184 6.81 46.97 88.37
N ILE A 185 8.07 47.45 88.56
CA ILE A 185 8.86 48.71 88.56
C ILE A 185 10.38 48.27 88.53
N PRO A 186 11.38 49.08 88.06
CA PRO A 186 12.77 48.65 87.72
C PRO A 186 13.84 48.98 88.80
N PRO A 187 15.08 48.40 88.78
CA PRO A 187 16.31 49.08 88.23
C PRO A 187 17.46 48.09 87.80
N PRO A 188 18.73 48.50 87.60
CA PRO A 188 19.31 49.40 86.60
C PRO A 188 20.33 48.71 85.63
N ILE A 189 20.70 49.45 84.57
CA ILE A 189 21.59 49.11 83.44
C ILE A 189 23.08 49.06 83.86
N PRO A 190 23.89 48.17 83.23
CA PRO A 190 25.05 48.63 82.46
C PRO A 190 25.14 47.97 81.06
N GLU A 191 25.93 48.61 80.22
CA GLU A 191 25.94 48.60 78.76
C GLU A 191 26.63 47.39 78.09
N GLU A 192 26.44 47.31 76.76
CA GLU A 192 27.45 46.88 75.77
C GLU A 192 27.58 45.38 75.46
N SER A 193 26.86 44.93 74.42
CA SER A 193 27.48 44.40 73.19
C SER A 193 26.38 43.92 72.22
N GLY A 194 26.34 44.53 71.04
CA GLY A 194 25.55 44.03 69.92
C GLY A 194 26.16 42.74 69.42
N ILE A 195 25.36 41.68 69.35
CA ILE A 195 25.72 40.45 68.64
C ILE A 195 24.88 40.44 67.36
N ASP A 196 25.60 40.56 66.25
CA ASP A 196 25.09 40.60 64.89
C ASP A 196 24.38 39.27 64.54
N ASN A 197 23.12 39.37 64.12
CA ASN A 197 22.45 38.25 63.46
C ASN A 197 23.03 38.13 62.05
N ALA A 198 23.81 37.07 61.79
CA ALA A 198 24.24 36.70 60.46
C ALA A 198 23.01 36.35 59.60
N ALA A 199 22.53 37.32 58.84
CA ALA A 199 21.57 37.10 57.76
C ALA A 199 22.23 36.19 56.72
N LEU A 200 21.73 34.96 56.61
CA LEU A 200 22.12 34.02 55.56
C LEU A 200 21.54 34.55 54.24
N ASP A 201 22.38 35.24 53.47
CA ASP A 201 22.06 35.79 52.16
C ASP A 201 21.83 34.62 51.18
N ILE A 202 20.57 34.32 50.88
CA ILE A 202 20.21 33.37 49.84
C ILE A 202 20.15 34.14 48.53
N ASP A 203 21.25 34.04 47.77
CA ASP A 203 21.42 34.65 46.45
C ASP A 203 20.36 34.11 45.47
N PHE A 204 19.36 34.93 45.14
CA PHE A 204 18.38 34.63 44.09
C PHE A 204 18.95 35.06 42.71
N PRO A 205 19.12 34.14 41.73
CA PRO A 205 19.64 34.51 40.43
C PRO A 205 18.67 35.44 39.66
N ARG A 206 19.14 36.66 39.37
CA ARG A 206 18.45 37.74 38.64
C ARG A 206 18.26 37.46 37.13
N VAL A 207 17.63 36.35 36.74
CA VAL A 207 17.45 36.01 35.30
C VAL A 207 16.00 36.09 34.81
N PHE A 208 15.03 36.49 35.64
CA PHE A 208 13.60 36.57 35.25
C PHE A 208 13.05 37.98 35.01
N ARG A 209 13.83 38.93 34.48
CA ARG A 209 13.31 40.26 34.07
C ARG A 209 13.49 40.57 32.58
N GLN A 210 13.16 39.62 31.70
CA GLN A 210 13.13 39.93 30.26
C GLN A 210 11.98 39.30 29.47
N MET A 211 10.84 38.99 30.12
CA MET A 211 9.61 38.57 29.42
C MET A 211 8.42 39.51 29.62
N GLN A 212 8.67 40.76 29.99
CA GLN A 212 7.67 41.83 29.90
C GLN A 212 8.30 43.07 29.26
N LYS A 213 8.46 43.02 27.94
CA LYS A 213 8.17 44.17 27.07
C LYS A 213 7.93 43.71 25.65
#